data_AF-A0AAV2VKX3-F1
#
_entry.id   AF-A0AAV2VKX3-F1
#
_cell.length_a   1.000
_cell.length_b   1.000
_cell.length_c   1.000
_cell.angle_alpha   90.00
_cell.angle_beta   90.00
_cell.angle_gamma   90.00
#
_symmetry.space_group_name_H-M   'P 1'
#
loop_
_entity.id
_entity.type
_entity.pdbx_description
1 polymer ?
#
loop_
_entity_poly.entity_id
_entity_poly.type
_entity_poly.pdbx_seq_one_letter_code
_entity_poly.pdbx_strand_id
1 'polypeptide(L)'
;MKIGMSVLALSLISAFGVSATETKQLDQHSVDAKIINGNKAAVDAWPFMTAIVTKGKDAFNGQFCGGSFIGGRYVLTAAHCVEDTNPEDLDVVIGIHDLKKEDSQGQRVAVKNIYSHDQFDTSNLNNDIAVIELEKSVSATSVSLNSSVNALNEGAQVTVMGWGNQQSNPNMGAIFPNELYEVSLPIVSKQTCQASGGQYRYIDDSTLCAGYSYGYQDSCQGDSGGPLIFNNNGVITQVGVVSWGEGCAQRNKYGVYANVANLKDWVEKQTSGISYRQNVYYGYVSVNRKRTQILTLTNYGSSAFEVSRAVVSDASKLRIVSNQCESAGTLYSNQSCNITVEVTSSQGANNATLTAYTTSSTHPTLSTKFHSYGLVSADSQVTSTVGISGSAYSNANPWEVSYNDELKAGYTPSGQRSILLLDGLKPGKISFEARMYIDDRNNSFQIYLNGKSLGKGSEFELDFYKYEFDLTASSNDVALVYERNDTQFFTSDTVYVRNIKHESSSNSNSESSGSSGGSFPVWFLLAFLPLAMLRRR
;
A
#
# COMPACT_ATOMS: atom_id res chain seq x y z
N MET A 1 78.80 38.56 -3.28
CA MET A 1 78.66 37.71 -2.09
C MET A 1 77.22 37.20 -2.08
N LYS A 2 77.01 35.88 -2.18
CA LYS A 2 75.93 35.05 -1.58
C LYS A 2 74.60 35.77 -1.24
N ILE A 3 73.38 35.39 -1.62
CA ILE A 3 72.61 34.12 -1.83
C ILE A 3 71.23 34.65 -2.33
N GLY A 4 70.58 34.14 -3.38
CA GLY A 4 69.71 32.97 -3.34
C GLY A 4 68.25 33.35 -3.63
N MET A 5 67.67 32.66 -4.62
CA MET A 5 66.33 32.79 -5.19
C MET A 5 65.18 32.64 -4.19
N SER A 6 64.05 33.32 -4.45
CA SER A 6 62.72 32.69 -4.55
C SER A 6 61.70 33.66 -5.13
N VAL A 7 61.17 33.30 -6.29
CA VAL A 7 60.03 33.95 -6.96
C VAL A 7 58.77 33.30 -6.40
N LEU A 8 57.94 34.06 -5.67
CA LEU A 8 56.60 33.63 -5.27
C LEU A 8 55.61 34.17 -6.32
N ALA A 9 55.08 33.28 -7.15
CA ALA A 9 53.94 33.55 -8.00
C ALA A 9 52.66 33.44 -7.16
N LEU A 10 51.95 34.56 -6.97
CA LEU A 10 50.60 34.59 -6.39
C LEU A 10 49.61 34.16 -7.48
N SER A 11 49.14 32.90 -7.44
CA SER A 11 47.99 32.46 -8.21
C SER A 11 46.71 32.93 -7.54
N LEU A 12 46.00 33.87 -8.17
CA LEU A 12 44.62 34.22 -7.85
C LEU A 12 43.73 33.00 -8.14
N ILE A 13 43.26 32.32 -7.09
CA ILE A 13 42.16 31.35 -7.19
C ILE A 13 40.87 32.16 -7.19
N SER A 14 40.25 32.30 -8.35
CA SER A 14 38.88 32.74 -8.49
C SER A 14 37.94 31.68 -7.89
N ALA A 15 37.38 31.98 -6.73
CA ALA A 15 36.29 31.22 -6.16
C ALA A 15 35.04 31.40 -7.06
N PHE A 16 34.80 30.45 -7.95
CA PHE A 16 33.48 30.28 -8.55
C PHE A 16 32.56 29.72 -7.47
N GLY A 17 31.75 30.61 -6.89
CA GLY A 17 30.62 30.23 -6.06
C GLY A 17 29.61 29.47 -6.92
N VAL A 18 29.59 28.14 -6.78
CA VAL A 18 28.45 27.34 -7.23
C VAL A 18 27.33 27.59 -6.22
N SER A 19 26.34 28.36 -6.63
CA SER A 19 25.10 28.53 -5.88
C SER A 19 24.43 27.17 -5.83
N ALA A 20 24.46 26.53 -4.65
CA ALA A 20 23.69 25.33 -4.38
C ALA A 20 22.21 25.72 -4.50
N THR A 21 21.57 25.27 -5.58
CA THR A 21 20.13 25.31 -5.71
C THR A 21 19.58 24.27 -4.75
N GLU A 22 19.02 24.73 -3.63
CA GLU A 22 18.24 23.91 -2.69
C GLU A 22 17.15 23.19 -3.49
N THR A 23 17.40 21.92 -3.78
CA THR A 23 16.38 21.01 -4.28
C THR A 23 15.62 20.54 -3.05
N LYS A 24 14.46 21.15 -2.83
CA LYS A 24 13.52 20.81 -1.76
C LYS A 24 13.04 19.37 -1.98
N GLN A 25 13.62 18.41 -1.27
CA GLN A 25 13.23 17.00 -1.32
C GLN A 25 12.06 16.70 -0.37
N LEU A 26 11.32 15.68 -0.77
CA LEU A 26 9.95 15.33 -0.41
C LEU A 26 9.89 14.54 0.91
N ASP A 27 9.11 15.06 1.84
CA ASP A 27 8.65 14.33 3.03
C ASP A 27 7.52 13.36 2.61
N GLN A 28 7.80 12.06 2.48
CA GLN A 28 6.77 11.02 2.47
C GLN A 28 6.41 10.69 3.94
N HIS A 29 5.43 11.43 4.49
CA HIS A 29 4.92 11.19 5.84
C HIS A 29 3.72 10.23 5.82
N SER A 30 3.71 9.32 6.80
CA SER A 30 2.65 8.34 7.05
C SER A 30 1.27 9.01 7.14
N VAL A 31 0.31 8.43 6.43
CA VAL A 31 -1.06 8.92 6.35
C VAL A 31 -1.83 8.63 7.65
N ASP A 32 -2.31 9.68 8.32
CA ASP A 32 -3.02 9.59 9.60
C ASP A 32 -4.54 9.99 9.42
N ALA A 33 -5.54 9.07 9.57
CA ALA A 33 -7.00 9.35 9.84
C ALA A 33 -7.86 8.41 10.87
N LYS A 34 -8.67 8.91 11.90
CA LYS A 34 -8.99 8.66 13.44
C LYS A 34 -10.48 8.95 13.63
N ILE A 35 -11.00 8.58 14.79
CA ILE A 35 -12.08 9.33 15.44
C ILE A 35 -11.63 9.73 16.86
N ILE A 36 -11.25 10.99 17.12
CA ILE A 36 -10.99 11.49 18.49
C ILE A 36 -12.28 12.06 19.08
N ASN A 37 -12.61 11.66 20.32
CA ASN A 37 -13.80 12.12 21.05
C ASN A 37 -15.10 11.95 20.24
N GLY A 38 -15.16 10.87 19.44
CA GLY A 38 -16.39 10.41 18.81
C GLY A 38 -17.18 9.49 19.74
N ASN A 39 -18.34 9.09 19.26
CA ASN A 39 -19.20 8.14 19.95
C ASN A 39 -19.18 6.81 19.21
N LYS A 40 -19.43 5.72 19.95
CA LYS A 40 -19.69 4.43 19.33
C LYS A 40 -20.91 4.55 18.42
N ALA A 41 -20.76 4.13 17.16
CA ALA A 41 -21.86 4.10 16.20
C ALA A 41 -22.90 3.05 16.61
N ALA A 42 -24.16 3.21 16.19
CA ALA A 42 -25.14 2.14 16.33
C ALA A 42 -24.81 0.98 15.36
N VAL A 43 -25.15 -0.25 15.76
CA VAL A 43 -24.75 -1.50 15.05
C VAL A 43 -25.14 -1.52 13.56
N ASP A 44 -26.23 -0.84 13.20
CA ASP A 44 -26.75 -0.79 11.82
C ASP A 44 -26.79 0.63 11.23
N ALA A 45 -26.10 1.60 11.85
CA ALA A 45 -26.12 2.99 11.38
C ALA A 45 -25.53 3.12 9.97
N TRP A 46 -24.49 2.33 9.67
CA TRP A 46 -23.67 2.48 8.46
C TRP A 46 -23.46 1.14 7.75
N PRO A 47 -24.51 0.54 7.18
CA PRO A 47 -24.46 -0.82 6.61
C PRO A 47 -23.59 -0.95 5.35
N PHE A 48 -23.14 0.17 4.79
CA PHE A 48 -22.20 0.23 3.67
C PHE A 48 -20.73 0.34 4.12
N MET A 49 -20.47 0.57 5.42
CA MET A 49 -19.11 0.70 5.93
C MET A 49 -18.34 -0.60 5.66
N THR A 50 -17.16 -0.47 5.08
CA THR A 50 -16.39 -1.62 4.60
C THR A 50 -14.99 -1.60 5.20
N ALA A 51 -14.56 -2.70 5.80
CA ALA A 51 -13.18 -2.89 6.21
C ALA A 51 -12.37 -3.43 5.03
N ILE A 52 -11.22 -2.84 4.73
CA ILE A 52 -10.24 -3.39 3.81
C ILE A 52 -9.22 -4.16 4.64
N VAL A 53 -9.04 -5.44 4.31
CA VAL A 53 -8.30 -6.37 5.16
C VAL A 53 -7.25 -7.12 4.36
N THR A 54 -6.10 -7.41 4.98
CA THR A 54 -5.11 -8.32 4.39
C THR A 54 -5.73 -9.70 4.24
N LYS A 55 -5.65 -10.27 3.03
CA LYS A 55 -6.16 -11.59 2.72
C LYS A 55 -5.51 -12.66 3.61
N GLY A 56 -6.35 -13.55 4.15
CA GLY A 56 -5.94 -14.62 5.05
C GLY A 56 -5.86 -14.23 6.54
N LYS A 57 -6.12 -12.97 6.89
CA LYS A 57 -6.32 -12.53 8.28
C LYS A 57 -7.80 -12.29 8.57
N ASP A 58 -8.22 -12.53 9.82
CA ASP A 58 -9.54 -12.11 10.30
C ASP A 58 -9.69 -10.59 10.24
N ALA A 59 -10.92 -10.07 10.27
CA ALA A 59 -11.17 -8.66 10.08
C ALA A 59 -10.49 -7.78 11.14
N PHE A 60 -10.41 -8.22 12.39
CA PHE A 60 -9.79 -7.43 13.46
C PHE A 60 -8.28 -7.31 13.29
N ASN A 61 -7.58 -8.40 12.98
CA ASN A 61 -6.12 -8.37 12.80
C ASN A 61 -5.68 -7.97 11.39
N GLY A 62 -6.59 -8.06 10.42
CA GLY A 62 -6.34 -7.81 9.01
C GLY A 62 -6.67 -6.39 8.55
N GLN A 63 -7.52 -5.66 9.28
CA GLN A 63 -7.95 -4.32 8.88
C GLN A 63 -6.79 -3.32 8.91
N PHE A 64 -6.67 -2.54 7.84
CA PHE A 64 -5.68 -1.46 7.75
C PHE A 64 -6.25 -0.17 7.15
N CYS A 65 -7.32 -0.27 6.37
CA CYS A 65 -8.08 0.88 5.85
C CYS A 65 -9.59 0.64 5.92
N GLY A 66 -10.33 1.73 5.83
CA GLY A 66 -11.76 1.75 5.60
C GLY A 66 -12.12 1.88 4.11
N GLY A 67 -13.40 1.75 3.83
CA GLY A 67 -13.99 1.89 2.52
C GLY A 67 -15.50 1.98 2.64
N SER A 68 -16.15 2.14 1.49
CA SER A 68 -17.59 2.28 1.39
C SER A 68 -18.13 1.47 0.24
N PHE A 69 -19.10 0.61 0.50
CA PHE A 69 -19.75 -0.16 -0.57
C PHE A 69 -20.68 0.75 -1.36
N ILE A 70 -20.40 0.91 -2.65
CA ILE A 70 -21.15 1.81 -3.56
C ILE A 70 -22.07 1.04 -4.51
N GLY A 71 -22.22 -0.27 -4.29
CA GLY A 71 -23.18 -1.11 -5.00
C GLY A 71 -22.55 -2.06 -6.02
N GLY A 72 -23.32 -3.09 -6.40
CA GLY A 72 -22.89 -4.09 -7.37
C GLY A 72 -21.64 -4.83 -6.90
N ARG A 73 -20.49 -4.51 -7.49
CA ARG A 73 -19.18 -5.14 -7.22
C ARG A 73 -18.11 -4.11 -6.87
N TYR A 74 -18.49 -2.96 -6.33
CA TYR A 74 -17.57 -1.82 -6.15
C TYR A 74 -17.53 -1.30 -4.72
N VAL A 75 -16.31 -1.05 -4.24
CA VAL A 75 -16.02 -0.37 -2.98
C VAL A 75 -15.18 0.86 -3.30
N LEU A 76 -15.54 2.01 -2.73
CA LEU A 76 -14.78 3.25 -2.84
C LEU A 76 -13.88 3.42 -1.61
N THR A 77 -12.62 3.79 -1.83
CA THR A 77 -11.60 4.00 -0.80
C THR A 77 -10.57 5.03 -1.28
N ALA A 78 -9.51 5.25 -0.50
CA ALA A 78 -8.39 6.13 -0.84
C ALA A 78 -7.35 5.40 -1.69
N ALA A 79 -6.65 6.13 -2.56
CA ALA A 79 -5.60 5.56 -3.40
C ALA A 79 -4.38 5.12 -2.58
N HIS A 80 -4.00 5.89 -1.54
CA HIS A 80 -2.88 5.54 -0.67
C HIS A 80 -3.11 4.22 0.12
N CYS A 81 -4.36 3.82 0.35
CA CYS A 81 -4.68 2.55 1.00
C CYS A 81 -4.30 1.34 0.15
N VAL A 82 -4.28 1.50 -1.17
CA VAL A 82 -4.09 0.40 -2.12
C VAL A 82 -2.89 0.63 -3.04
N GLU A 83 -2.06 1.62 -2.71
CA GLU A 83 -0.78 1.85 -3.35
C GLU A 83 0.13 0.63 -3.16
N ASP A 84 0.91 0.32 -4.20
CA ASP A 84 1.88 -0.78 -4.22
C ASP A 84 1.32 -2.15 -3.79
N THR A 85 0.00 -2.32 -3.96
CA THR A 85 -0.72 -3.50 -3.52
C THR A 85 -1.38 -4.22 -4.69
N ASN A 86 -1.31 -5.55 -4.68
CA ASN A 86 -2.03 -6.37 -5.64
C ASN A 86 -3.42 -6.78 -5.08
N PRO A 87 -4.48 -6.81 -5.91
CA PRO A 87 -5.77 -7.41 -5.60
C PRO A 87 -5.73 -8.73 -4.81
N GLU A 88 -4.82 -9.64 -5.16
CA GLU A 88 -4.71 -10.96 -4.53
C GLU A 88 -4.28 -10.90 -3.06
N ASP A 89 -3.77 -9.76 -2.61
CA ASP A 89 -3.32 -9.54 -1.23
C ASP A 89 -4.43 -9.04 -0.30
N LEU A 90 -5.60 -8.70 -0.86
CA LEU A 90 -6.69 -8.04 -0.16
C LEU A 90 -8.01 -8.82 -0.22
N ASP A 91 -8.75 -8.75 0.87
CA ASP A 91 -10.21 -8.93 0.87
C ASP A 91 -10.86 -7.63 1.35
N VAL A 92 -12.18 -7.53 1.20
CA VAL A 92 -13.01 -6.54 1.90
C VAL A 92 -14.04 -7.24 2.77
N VAL A 93 -14.49 -6.57 3.83
CA VAL A 93 -15.61 -7.02 4.68
C VAL A 93 -16.66 -5.91 4.72
N ILE A 94 -17.74 -6.10 3.95
CA ILE A 94 -18.77 -5.08 3.72
C ILE A 94 -19.84 -5.17 4.80
N GLY A 95 -20.23 -4.04 5.40
CA GLY A 95 -21.32 -3.95 6.37
C GLY A 95 -20.99 -4.56 7.73
N ILE A 96 -19.72 -4.50 8.14
CA ILE A 96 -19.28 -4.93 9.47
C ILE A 96 -19.30 -3.75 10.45
N HIS A 97 -19.68 -4.00 11.70
CA HIS A 97 -19.64 -3.01 12.79
C HIS A 97 -18.56 -3.35 13.82
N ASP A 98 -18.51 -4.61 14.24
CA ASP A 98 -17.53 -5.14 15.19
C ASP A 98 -16.59 -6.09 14.46
N LEU A 99 -15.32 -5.68 14.28
CA LEU A 99 -14.31 -6.43 13.54
C LEU A 99 -14.04 -7.83 14.13
N LYS A 100 -14.38 -8.07 15.40
CA LYS A 100 -14.25 -9.39 16.05
C LYS A 100 -15.46 -10.30 15.82
N LYS A 101 -16.48 -9.83 15.08
CA LYS A 101 -17.73 -10.55 14.83
C LYS A 101 -17.95 -10.86 13.36
N GLU A 102 -16.89 -10.94 12.55
CA GLU A 102 -16.98 -11.21 11.09
C GLU A 102 -17.74 -12.51 10.75
N ASP A 103 -17.78 -13.49 11.65
CA ASP A 103 -18.55 -14.72 11.47
C ASP A 103 -20.08 -14.50 11.50
N SER A 104 -20.51 -13.37 12.07
CA SER A 104 -21.92 -13.00 12.28
C SER A 104 -22.30 -11.64 11.71
N GLN A 105 -21.33 -10.83 11.29
CA GLN A 105 -21.48 -9.49 10.75
C GLN A 105 -20.67 -9.32 9.47
N GLY A 106 -21.22 -8.54 8.56
CA GLY A 106 -20.59 -8.20 7.30
C GLY A 106 -20.48 -9.36 6.31
N GLN A 107 -19.94 -9.05 5.14
CA GLN A 107 -19.76 -9.99 4.04
C GLN A 107 -18.32 -9.89 3.53
N ARG A 108 -17.50 -10.91 3.80
CA ARG A 108 -16.14 -10.99 3.28
C ARG A 108 -16.14 -11.37 1.80
N VAL A 109 -15.45 -10.59 0.98
CA VAL A 109 -15.37 -10.78 -0.48
C VAL A 109 -13.95 -10.49 -0.97
N ALA A 110 -13.43 -11.37 -1.81
CA ALA A 110 -12.12 -11.20 -2.43
C ALA A 110 -12.12 -10.06 -3.45
N VAL A 111 -10.98 -9.37 -3.54
CA VAL A 111 -10.74 -8.29 -4.51
C VAL A 111 -10.29 -8.88 -5.85
N LYS A 112 -10.89 -8.39 -6.94
CA LYS A 112 -10.54 -8.76 -8.31
C LYS A 112 -9.56 -7.77 -8.95
N ASN A 113 -9.88 -6.48 -8.87
CA ASN A 113 -9.05 -5.41 -9.41
C ASN A 113 -9.07 -4.19 -8.48
N ILE A 114 -8.04 -3.37 -8.62
CA ILE A 114 -7.90 -2.09 -7.96
C ILE A 114 -7.68 -1.04 -9.05
N TYR A 115 -8.42 0.06 -8.97
CA TYR A 115 -8.30 1.22 -9.82
C TYR A 115 -7.96 2.42 -8.94
N SER A 116 -6.75 2.95 -9.05
CA SER A 116 -6.35 4.20 -8.41
C SER A 116 -6.45 5.35 -9.41
N HIS A 117 -6.76 6.55 -8.94
CA HIS A 117 -6.85 7.72 -9.82
C HIS A 117 -5.55 7.94 -10.59
N ASP A 118 -5.65 8.16 -11.92
CA ASP A 118 -4.48 8.25 -12.80
C ASP A 118 -3.57 9.45 -12.48
N GLN A 119 -4.13 10.45 -11.78
CA GLN A 119 -3.46 11.67 -11.31
C GLN A 119 -3.30 11.72 -9.78
N PHE A 120 -3.44 10.58 -9.08
CA PHE A 120 -3.09 10.51 -7.66
C PHE A 120 -1.63 10.93 -7.47
N ASP A 121 -1.40 11.93 -6.64
CA ASP A 121 -0.09 12.50 -6.36
C ASP A 121 0.34 12.09 -4.95
N THR A 122 1.33 11.20 -4.87
CA THR A 122 1.83 10.63 -3.61
C THR A 122 2.57 11.66 -2.74
N SER A 123 2.90 12.84 -3.28
CA SER A 123 3.60 13.89 -2.54
C SER A 123 2.69 14.80 -1.72
N ASN A 124 1.47 15.05 -2.20
CA ASN A 124 0.51 15.96 -1.57
C ASN A 124 -0.87 15.31 -1.34
N LEU A 125 -1.05 14.07 -1.79
CA LEU A 125 -2.27 13.27 -1.69
C LEU A 125 -3.48 13.91 -2.36
N ASN A 126 -3.26 14.76 -3.38
CA ASN A 126 -4.34 15.18 -4.27
C ASN A 126 -4.79 13.99 -5.14
N ASN A 127 -6.09 13.97 -5.47
CA ASN A 127 -6.76 12.86 -6.16
C ASN A 127 -6.62 11.50 -5.45
N ASP A 128 -6.58 11.51 -4.12
CA ASP A 128 -6.46 10.30 -3.29
C ASP A 128 -7.77 9.48 -3.23
N ILE A 129 -8.11 8.87 -4.35
CA ILE A 129 -9.32 8.06 -4.52
C ILE A 129 -9.02 6.80 -5.32
N ALA A 130 -9.61 5.69 -4.89
CA ALA A 130 -9.54 4.41 -5.56
C ALA A 130 -10.88 3.66 -5.54
N VAL A 131 -11.10 2.85 -6.58
CA VAL A 131 -12.21 1.90 -6.68
C VAL A 131 -11.64 0.49 -6.61
N ILE A 132 -12.17 -0.31 -5.70
CA ILE A 132 -11.92 -1.74 -5.59
C ILE A 132 -13.06 -2.46 -6.32
N GLU A 133 -12.72 -3.26 -7.33
CA GLU A 133 -13.65 -4.20 -7.96
C GLU A 133 -13.59 -5.56 -7.25
N LEU A 134 -14.74 -6.07 -6.83
CA LEU A 134 -14.89 -7.36 -6.16
C LEU A 134 -14.97 -8.51 -7.17
N GLU A 135 -14.59 -9.72 -6.78
CA GLU A 135 -14.71 -10.91 -7.64
C GLU A 135 -16.15 -11.19 -8.09
N LYS A 136 -17.12 -10.90 -7.21
CA LYS A 136 -18.54 -11.09 -7.45
C LYS A 136 -19.35 -9.86 -7.03
N SER A 137 -20.52 -9.70 -7.63
CA SER A 137 -21.51 -8.75 -7.14
C SER A 137 -22.05 -9.17 -5.78
N VAL A 138 -22.31 -8.17 -4.93
CA VAL A 138 -22.70 -8.31 -3.53
C VAL A 138 -24.07 -7.68 -3.34
N SER A 139 -24.97 -8.41 -2.67
CA SER A 139 -26.27 -7.88 -2.25
C SER A 139 -26.15 -7.35 -0.82
N ALA A 140 -25.71 -6.10 -0.70
CA ALA A 140 -25.59 -5.36 0.56
C ALA A 140 -26.13 -3.93 0.37
N THR A 141 -26.36 -3.21 1.46
CA THR A 141 -26.79 -1.81 1.39
C THR A 141 -25.63 -0.94 0.91
N SER A 142 -25.82 -0.23 -0.20
CA SER A 142 -24.83 0.70 -0.76
C SER A 142 -25.08 2.14 -0.32
N VAL A 143 -24.03 2.95 -0.23
CA VAL A 143 -24.14 4.40 -0.09
C VAL A 143 -24.28 5.08 -1.46
N SER A 144 -25.09 6.14 -1.54
CA SER A 144 -25.14 7.00 -2.72
C SER A 144 -24.01 8.04 -2.68
N LEU A 145 -23.35 8.25 -3.81
CA LEU A 145 -22.33 9.29 -3.94
C LEU A 145 -22.99 10.64 -4.22
N ASN A 146 -22.48 11.69 -3.59
CA ASN A 146 -22.94 13.04 -3.87
C ASN A 146 -22.54 13.45 -5.29
N SER A 147 -23.54 13.81 -6.10
CA SER A 147 -23.35 14.21 -7.50
C SER A 147 -23.17 15.71 -7.71
N SER A 148 -23.28 16.53 -6.66
CA SER A 148 -23.27 17.99 -6.79
C SER A 148 -22.15 18.62 -5.97
N VAL A 149 -21.24 19.29 -6.70
CA VAL A 149 -20.14 20.09 -6.15
C VAL A 149 -20.65 21.25 -5.28
N ASN A 150 -21.87 21.73 -5.53
CA ASN A 150 -22.46 22.89 -4.85
C ASN A 150 -23.35 22.52 -3.65
N ALA A 151 -23.50 21.24 -3.32
CA ALA A 151 -24.43 20.82 -2.27
C ALA A 151 -23.92 21.05 -0.84
N LEU A 152 -22.66 21.47 -0.68
CA LEU A 152 -21.94 21.47 0.58
C LEU A 152 -21.40 22.86 0.92
N ASN A 153 -22.07 23.54 1.85
CA ASN A 153 -21.66 24.85 2.33
C ASN A 153 -20.68 24.72 3.49
N GLU A 154 -19.82 25.72 3.69
CA GLU A 154 -19.01 25.86 4.90
C GLU A 154 -19.90 25.81 6.15
N GLY A 155 -19.46 25.09 7.17
CA GLY A 155 -20.20 24.83 8.40
C GLY A 155 -21.27 23.73 8.30
N ALA A 156 -21.52 23.15 7.12
CA ALA A 156 -22.39 21.97 7.02
C ALA A 156 -21.81 20.81 7.84
N GLN A 157 -22.67 20.15 8.63
CA GLN A 157 -22.26 19.02 9.45
C GLN A 157 -22.17 17.75 8.62
N VAL A 158 -21.00 17.12 8.67
CA VAL A 158 -20.70 15.83 8.04
C VAL A 158 -20.27 14.84 9.12
N THR A 159 -20.42 13.55 8.87
CA THR A 159 -20.06 12.47 9.80
C THR A 159 -19.02 11.57 9.17
N VAL A 160 -17.92 11.37 9.88
CA VAL A 160 -16.87 10.39 9.53
C VAL A 160 -16.93 9.23 10.52
N MET A 161 -16.53 8.04 10.09
CA MET A 161 -16.61 6.81 10.86
C MET A 161 -15.49 5.83 10.53
N GLY A 162 -15.17 4.97 11.50
CA GLY A 162 -14.26 3.85 11.32
C GLY A 162 -13.76 3.24 12.64
N TRP A 163 -12.66 2.50 12.56
CA TRP A 163 -12.04 1.73 13.65
C TRP A 163 -10.66 2.28 14.05
N GLY A 164 -10.40 3.53 13.72
CA GLY A 164 -9.11 4.16 13.94
C GLY A 164 -8.76 4.38 15.40
N ASN A 165 -7.46 4.60 15.63
CA ASN A 165 -6.80 4.69 16.93
C ASN A 165 -7.44 5.76 17.84
N GLN A 166 -8.15 5.36 18.90
CA GLN A 166 -8.83 6.28 19.84
C GLN A 166 -7.88 7.07 20.75
N GLN A 167 -6.56 6.82 20.72
CA GLN A 167 -5.61 7.48 21.60
C GLN A 167 -5.26 8.90 21.12
N SER A 168 -5.62 9.90 21.93
CA SER A 168 -5.34 11.31 21.67
C SER A 168 -3.93 11.75 22.13
N ASN A 169 -3.32 11.04 23.07
CA ASN A 169 -1.98 11.35 23.57
C ASN A 169 -0.90 10.57 22.77
N PRO A 170 -0.01 11.25 22.01
CA PRO A 170 1.03 10.58 21.23
C PRO A 170 2.09 9.86 22.08
N ASN A 171 2.13 10.11 23.39
CA ASN A 171 3.02 9.43 24.35
C ASN A 171 2.39 8.16 24.96
N MET A 172 1.17 7.80 24.56
CA MET A 172 0.49 6.59 24.99
C MET A 172 0.34 5.63 23.80
N GLY A 173 0.35 4.32 24.06
CA GLY A 173 0.16 3.30 23.03
C GLY A 173 -1.18 3.46 22.30
N ALA A 174 -1.20 3.09 21.02
CA ALA A 174 -2.40 3.13 20.20
C ALA A 174 -3.51 2.22 20.77
N ILE A 175 -4.76 2.69 20.68
CA ILE A 175 -5.95 1.96 21.12
C ILE A 175 -6.88 1.84 19.92
N PHE A 176 -6.85 0.69 19.25
CA PHE A 176 -7.75 0.40 18.13
C PHE A 176 -9.03 -0.29 18.65
N PRO A 177 -10.21 0.34 18.51
CA PRO A 177 -11.48 -0.26 18.90
C PRO A 177 -11.85 -1.36 17.90
N ASN A 178 -12.46 -2.44 18.38
CA ASN A 178 -13.06 -3.44 17.50
C ASN A 178 -14.42 -2.98 16.95
N GLU A 179 -15.15 -2.14 17.70
CA GLU A 179 -16.46 -1.62 17.33
C GLU A 179 -16.33 -0.29 16.57
N LEU A 180 -17.27 0.00 15.66
CA LEU A 180 -17.25 1.20 14.84
C LEU A 180 -17.55 2.47 15.66
N TYR A 181 -16.76 3.51 15.46
CA TYR A 181 -16.97 4.84 16.04
C TYR A 181 -17.31 5.86 14.95
N GLU A 182 -17.96 6.96 15.35
CA GLU A 182 -18.33 8.07 14.47
C GLU A 182 -18.12 9.42 15.15
N VAL A 183 -17.87 10.46 14.37
CA VAL A 183 -17.85 11.86 14.83
C VAL A 183 -18.40 12.80 13.77
N SER A 184 -19.12 13.82 14.22
CA SER A 184 -19.60 14.89 13.36
C SER A 184 -18.63 16.06 13.34
N LEU A 185 -18.33 16.56 12.15
CA LEU A 185 -17.39 17.67 11.91
C LEU A 185 -18.04 18.70 10.97
N PRO A 186 -17.75 20.00 11.12
CA PRO A 186 -18.18 21.01 10.17
C PRO A 186 -17.25 21.03 8.96
N ILE A 187 -17.81 21.32 7.79
CA ILE A 187 -17.03 21.56 6.57
C ILE A 187 -16.31 22.90 6.66
N VAL A 188 -15.08 22.93 6.16
CA VAL A 188 -14.17 24.07 6.22
C VAL A 188 -13.86 24.52 4.80
N SER A 189 -13.88 25.84 4.56
CA SER A 189 -13.49 26.39 3.27
C SER A 189 -12.05 26.05 2.91
N LYS A 190 -11.79 25.78 1.62
CA LYS A 190 -10.44 25.48 1.10
C LYS A 190 -9.43 26.56 1.49
N GLN A 191 -9.82 27.84 1.45
CA GLN A 191 -8.96 28.96 1.86
C GLN A 191 -8.57 28.87 3.34
N THR A 192 -9.52 28.58 4.23
CA THR A 192 -9.25 28.40 5.66
C THR A 192 -8.36 27.19 5.91
N CYS A 193 -8.57 26.11 5.17
CA CYS A 193 -7.74 24.92 5.24
C CYS A 193 -6.30 25.19 4.78
N GLN A 194 -6.12 25.85 3.64
CA GLN A 194 -4.79 26.26 3.13
C GLN A 194 -4.05 27.21 4.09
N ALA A 195 -4.79 28.04 4.83
CA ALA A 195 -4.23 28.95 5.82
C ALA A 195 -3.57 28.22 7.02
N SER A 196 -3.83 26.93 7.23
CA SER A 196 -3.15 26.10 8.24
C SER A 196 -1.66 25.87 7.95
N GLY A 197 -1.17 26.25 6.76
CA GLY A 197 0.23 26.19 6.38
C GLY A 197 0.72 24.77 6.07
N GLY A 198 2.04 24.55 6.02
CA GLY A 198 2.61 23.22 5.73
C GLY A 198 2.13 22.64 4.39
N GLN A 199 1.74 21.36 4.40
CA GLN A 199 1.19 20.63 3.25
C GLN A 199 -0.19 21.13 2.82
N TYR A 200 -0.97 21.73 3.74
CA TYR A 200 -2.29 22.26 3.42
C TYR A 200 -2.25 23.33 2.31
N ARG A 201 -1.10 23.98 2.08
CA ARG A 201 -0.93 24.95 0.98
C ARG A 201 -1.09 24.35 -0.41
N TYR A 202 -0.92 23.04 -0.56
CA TYR A 202 -0.91 22.36 -1.86
C TYR A 202 -2.21 21.60 -2.16
N ILE A 203 -3.20 21.65 -1.26
CA ILE A 203 -4.50 21.03 -1.52
C ILE A 203 -5.21 21.74 -2.68
N ASP A 204 -5.83 20.96 -3.55
CA ASP A 204 -6.57 21.45 -4.72
C ASP A 204 -8.07 21.12 -4.64
N ASP A 205 -8.78 21.28 -5.75
CA ASP A 205 -10.23 21.04 -5.79
C ASP A 205 -10.59 19.55 -5.69
N SER A 206 -9.63 18.63 -5.87
CA SER A 206 -9.83 17.21 -5.60
C SER A 206 -9.97 16.89 -4.10
N THR A 207 -9.89 17.91 -3.23
CA THR A 207 -9.93 17.77 -1.77
C THR A 207 -11.08 18.55 -1.12
N LEU A 208 -11.47 18.12 0.07
CA LEU A 208 -12.40 18.75 1.01
C LEU A 208 -11.73 18.78 2.39
N CYS A 209 -12.07 19.78 3.20
CA CYS A 209 -11.63 19.83 4.60
C CYS A 209 -12.81 19.84 5.55
N ALA A 210 -12.68 19.15 6.67
CA ALA A 210 -13.65 19.17 7.76
C ALA A 210 -12.95 19.12 9.12
N GLY A 211 -13.49 19.85 10.09
CA GLY A 211 -12.95 19.87 11.45
C GLY A 211 -13.21 21.18 12.17
N TYR A 212 -13.08 21.14 13.50
CA TYR A 212 -13.21 22.33 14.33
C TYR A 212 -11.87 23.07 14.44
N SER A 213 -11.88 24.40 14.33
CA SER A 213 -10.66 25.22 14.45
C SER A 213 -9.98 25.10 15.82
N TYR A 214 -10.73 24.82 16.88
CA TYR A 214 -10.19 24.56 18.22
C TYR A 214 -9.63 23.13 18.37
N GLY A 215 -9.77 22.27 17.37
CA GLY A 215 -9.39 20.86 17.40
C GLY A 215 -10.39 20.00 18.18
N TYR A 216 -9.87 19.16 19.07
CA TYR A 216 -10.62 18.27 19.98
C TYR A 216 -11.35 17.06 19.35
N GLN A 217 -11.83 17.16 18.11
CA GLN A 217 -12.51 16.06 17.39
C GLN A 217 -11.98 15.96 15.96
N ASP A 218 -11.59 14.75 15.51
CA ASP A 218 -10.87 14.59 14.24
C ASP A 218 -10.59 13.13 13.82
N SER A 219 -9.91 13.00 12.67
CA SER A 219 -9.28 11.80 12.10
C SER A 219 -7.70 11.71 12.05
N CYS A 220 -6.99 10.67 12.65
CA CYS A 220 -5.72 9.83 12.49
C CYS A 220 -5.78 8.23 12.48
N GLN A 221 -4.91 7.50 11.78
CA GLN A 221 -4.69 6.04 11.81
C GLN A 221 -5.90 5.07 11.92
N GLY A 222 -6.24 4.41 10.80
CA GLY A 222 -7.13 3.26 10.71
C GLY A 222 -8.47 3.53 10.02
N ASP A 223 -8.83 4.81 9.83
CA ASP A 223 -10.04 5.25 9.12
C ASP A 223 -9.78 5.73 7.69
N SER A 224 -8.51 5.77 7.29
CA SER A 224 -8.09 6.07 5.91
C SER A 224 -8.90 5.29 4.89
N GLY A 225 -9.38 5.98 3.85
CA GLY A 225 -10.29 5.39 2.85
C GLY A 225 -11.75 5.26 3.28
N GLY A 226 -12.08 5.50 4.55
CA GLY A 226 -13.45 5.52 5.07
C GLY A 226 -14.30 6.66 4.48
N PRO A 227 -15.64 6.57 4.59
CA PRO A 227 -16.54 7.56 4.04
C PRO A 227 -16.68 8.80 4.94
N LEU A 228 -16.75 9.97 4.31
CA LEU A 228 -17.31 11.19 4.91
C LEU A 228 -18.75 11.37 4.40
N ILE A 229 -19.70 11.35 5.32
CA ILE A 229 -21.13 11.33 5.03
C ILE A 229 -21.79 12.69 5.31
N PHE A 230 -22.61 13.15 4.38
CA PHE A 230 -23.54 14.24 4.58
C PHE A 230 -24.96 13.70 4.71
N ASN A 231 -25.67 14.11 5.76
CA ASN A 231 -27.08 13.78 5.97
C ASN A 231 -27.93 15.03 5.74
N ASN A 232 -28.61 15.07 4.60
CA ASN A 232 -29.56 16.13 4.28
C ASN A 232 -30.99 15.65 4.54
N ASN A 233 -31.52 15.93 5.73
CA ASN A 233 -32.90 15.60 6.12
C ASN A 233 -33.26 14.11 5.93
N GLY A 234 -32.34 13.21 6.30
CA GLY A 234 -32.50 11.76 6.18
C GLY A 234 -31.91 11.15 4.90
N VAL A 235 -31.53 11.99 3.93
CA VAL A 235 -30.83 11.52 2.72
C VAL A 235 -29.33 11.45 3.00
N ILE A 236 -28.83 10.22 3.10
CA ILE A 236 -27.41 9.92 3.34
C ILE A 236 -26.67 9.90 2.00
N THR A 237 -25.67 10.77 1.85
CA THR A 237 -24.75 10.75 0.71
C THR A 237 -23.30 10.79 1.18
N GLN A 238 -22.44 10.09 0.45
CA GLN A 238 -21.00 10.19 0.65
C GLN A 238 -20.45 11.38 -0.14
N VAL A 239 -19.73 12.25 0.56
CA VAL A 239 -19.22 13.51 0.03
C VAL A 239 -17.70 13.54 -0.01
N GLY A 240 -17.06 12.71 0.81
CA GLY A 240 -15.61 12.58 0.84
C GLY A 240 -15.14 11.16 1.11
N VAL A 241 -13.86 10.96 0.85
CA VAL A 241 -13.10 9.78 1.27
C VAL A 241 -11.99 10.26 2.19
N VAL A 242 -11.87 9.66 3.37
CA VAL A 242 -10.82 9.99 4.34
C VAL A 242 -9.44 9.84 3.72
N SER A 243 -8.66 10.93 3.67
CA SER A 243 -7.33 10.97 3.04
C SER A 243 -6.25 11.15 4.09
N TRP A 244 -6.04 12.36 4.61
CA TRP A 244 -4.96 12.65 5.56
C TRP A 244 -5.30 13.78 6.54
N GLY A 245 -4.44 14.01 7.54
CA GLY A 245 -4.47 15.15 8.47
C GLY A 245 -3.08 15.39 9.06
N GLU A 246 -2.82 16.56 9.65
CA GLU A 246 -1.55 16.85 10.34
C GLU A 246 -1.76 16.82 11.86
N GLY A 247 -1.36 15.71 12.48
CA GLY A 247 -1.76 15.42 13.84
C GLY A 247 -3.28 15.32 13.96
N CYS A 248 -3.77 14.96 15.15
CA CYS A 248 -5.21 14.74 15.29
C CYS A 248 -5.81 15.51 16.44
N ALA A 249 -6.96 16.11 16.13
CA ALA A 249 -7.65 17.02 17.02
C ALA A 249 -6.76 18.19 17.46
N GLN A 250 -5.75 18.51 16.65
CA GLN A 250 -4.87 19.64 16.90
C GLN A 250 -5.56 20.95 16.54
N ARG A 251 -5.24 21.99 17.28
CA ARG A 251 -5.78 23.32 17.04
C ARG A 251 -5.34 23.82 15.65
N ASN A 252 -6.29 24.34 14.88
CA ASN A 252 -6.11 24.85 13.52
C ASN A 252 -5.58 23.82 12.49
N LYS A 253 -5.76 22.53 12.77
CA LYS A 253 -5.51 21.43 11.82
C LYS A 253 -6.85 20.76 11.51
N TYR A 254 -7.03 20.35 10.26
CA TYR A 254 -8.30 19.83 9.75
C TYR A 254 -8.06 18.49 9.07
N GLY A 255 -9.05 17.60 9.11
CA GLY A 255 -9.03 16.41 8.27
C GLY A 255 -9.21 16.82 6.81
N VAL A 256 -8.40 16.21 5.94
CA VAL A 256 -8.46 16.35 4.48
C VAL A 256 -9.04 15.06 3.88
N TYR A 257 -9.96 15.24 2.95
CA TYR A 257 -10.74 14.17 2.34
C TYR A 257 -10.71 14.33 0.82
N ALA A 258 -10.65 13.24 0.06
CA ALA A 258 -10.83 13.34 -1.39
C ALA A 258 -12.29 13.75 -1.70
N ASN A 259 -12.46 14.71 -2.59
CA ASN A 259 -13.74 15.31 -2.95
C ASN A 259 -14.50 14.41 -3.94
N VAL A 260 -15.47 13.66 -3.45
CA VAL A 260 -16.24 12.71 -4.27
C VAL A 260 -16.98 13.41 -5.41
N ALA A 261 -17.52 14.60 -5.18
CA ALA A 261 -18.25 15.32 -6.21
C ALA A 261 -17.34 15.77 -7.37
N ASN A 262 -16.12 16.20 -7.07
CA ASN A 262 -15.16 16.62 -8.09
C ASN A 262 -14.48 15.43 -8.80
N LEU A 263 -14.42 14.26 -8.16
CA LEU A 263 -13.82 13.04 -8.72
C LEU A 263 -14.86 12.06 -9.30
N LYS A 264 -16.13 12.47 -9.34
CA LYS A 264 -17.27 11.61 -9.74
C LYS A 264 -17.12 11.02 -11.13
N ASP A 265 -16.76 11.81 -12.12
CA ASP A 265 -16.66 11.34 -13.51
C ASP A 265 -15.63 10.21 -13.63
N TRP A 266 -14.54 10.28 -12.85
CA TRP A 266 -13.56 9.21 -12.77
C TRP A 266 -14.14 7.96 -12.08
N VAL A 267 -14.86 8.11 -10.97
CA VAL A 267 -15.50 6.96 -10.28
C VAL A 267 -16.55 6.29 -11.19
N GLU A 268 -17.38 7.06 -11.88
CA GLU A 268 -18.38 6.55 -12.83
C GLU A 268 -17.74 5.83 -14.01
N LYS A 269 -16.61 6.36 -14.50
CA LYS A 269 -15.80 5.67 -15.51
C LYS A 269 -15.33 4.32 -14.99
N GLN A 270 -14.64 4.25 -13.84
CA GLN A 270 -14.12 2.97 -13.30
C GLN A 270 -15.22 1.96 -12.93
N THR A 271 -16.43 2.44 -12.64
CA THR A 271 -17.59 1.59 -12.29
C THR A 271 -18.50 1.29 -13.49
N SER A 272 -18.09 1.62 -14.71
CA SER A 272 -18.85 1.36 -15.96
C SER A 272 -18.96 -0.12 -16.36
N GLY A 273 -18.30 -1.02 -15.64
CA GLY A 273 -18.35 -2.46 -15.87
C GLY A 273 -17.21 -3.03 -16.73
N ILE A 274 -16.26 -2.22 -17.19
CA ILE A 274 -15.07 -2.73 -17.89
C ILE A 274 -14.02 -3.16 -16.87
N SER A 275 -13.84 -4.47 -16.70
CA SER A 275 -12.91 -5.07 -15.74
C SER A 275 -11.58 -5.37 -16.43
N TYR A 276 -10.51 -4.83 -15.85
CA TYR A 276 -9.12 -5.03 -16.27
C TYR A 276 -8.17 -4.82 -15.08
N ARG A 277 -6.92 -5.28 -15.20
CA ARG A 277 -5.88 -5.06 -14.20
C ARG A 277 -5.16 -3.73 -14.48
N GLN A 278 -5.20 -2.76 -13.56
CA GLN A 278 -4.52 -1.47 -13.74
C GLN A 278 -3.03 -1.53 -13.38
N ASN A 279 -2.66 -2.20 -12.29
CA ASN A 279 -1.27 -2.29 -11.82
C ASN A 279 -0.92 -3.74 -11.47
N VAL A 280 0.32 -4.14 -11.77
CA VAL A 280 0.90 -5.44 -11.38
C VAL A 280 2.23 -5.17 -10.69
N TYR A 281 2.32 -5.52 -9.41
CA TYR A 281 3.53 -5.35 -8.61
C TYR A 281 4.22 -6.71 -8.42
N TYR A 282 5.44 -6.84 -8.93
CA TYR A 282 6.27 -8.03 -8.67
C TYR A 282 7.23 -7.84 -7.49
N GLY A 283 7.30 -6.63 -6.93
CA GLY A 283 8.25 -6.29 -5.87
C GLY A 283 9.70 -6.39 -6.32
N TYR A 284 10.54 -6.96 -5.46
CA TYR A 284 11.97 -7.17 -5.72
C TYR A 284 12.19 -8.47 -6.50
N VAL A 285 12.96 -8.40 -7.58
CA VAL A 285 13.24 -9.55 -8.47
C VAL A 285 14.70 -9.55 -8.89
N SER A 286 15.24 -10.70 -9.26
CA SER A 286 16.55 -10.79 -9.91
C SER A 286 16.53 -10.12 -11.29
N VAL A 287 17.66 -9.54 -11.73
CA VAL A 287 17.81 -9.00 -13.09
C VAL A 287 17.65 -10.08 -14.16
N ASN A 288 17.11 -9.71 -15.32
CA ASN A 288 16.79 -10.59 -16.45
C ASN A 288 15.75 -11.67 -16.15
N ARG A 289 15.08 -11.61 -14.99
CA ARG A 289 13.98 -12.51 -14.65
C ARG A 289 12.81 -12.22 -15.57
N LYS A 290 12.30 -13.28 -16.20
CA LYS A 290 11.13 -13.24 -17.07
C LYS A 290 9.91 -13.75 -16.34
N ARG A 291 8.81 -13.00 -16.39
CA ARG A 291 7.51 -13.41 -15.83
C ARG A 291 6.43 -13.27 -16.91
N THR A 292 5.64 -14.31 -17.07
CA THR A 292 4.48 -14.29 -17.96
C THR A 292 3.25 -13.89 -17.16
N GLN A 293 2.49 -12.91 -17.64
CA GLN A 293 1.23 -12.48 -17.07
C GLN A 293 0.11 -12.62 -18.10
N ILE A 294 -1.00 -13.22 -17.68
CA ILE A 294 -2.24 -13.21 -18.44
C ILE A 294 -3.10 -12.06 -17.91
N LEU A 295 -3.45 -11.12 -18.79
CA LEU A 295 -4.34 -10.02 -18.49
C LEU A 295 -5.71 -10.32 -19.10
N THR A 296 -6.70 -10.55 -18.23
CA THR A 296 -8.08 -10.78 -18.66
C THR A 296 -8.84 -9.45 -18.67
N LEU A 297 -9.40 -9.10 -19.82
CA LEU A 297 -10.35 -8.00 -19.97
C LEU A 297 -11.74 -8.62 -19.97
N THR A 298 -12.66 -8.08 -19.17
CA THR A 298 -14.05 -8.56 -19.10
C THR A 298 -15.03 -7.40 -19.19
N ASN A 299 -16.09 -7.56 -19.98
CA ASN A 299 -17.17 -6.59 -20.03
C ASN A 299 -18.32 -7.01 -19.11
N TYR A 300 -18.45 -6.42 -17.93
CA TYR A 300 -19.65 -6.55 -17.08
C TYR A 300 -20.70 -5.47 -17.37
N GLY A 301 -20.38 -4.48 -18.21
CA GLY A 301 -21.29 -3.42 -18.60
C GLY A 301 -22.33 -3.87 -19.62
N SER A 302 -23.28 -2.98 -19.91
CA SER A 302 -24.30 -3.18 -20.95
C SER A 302 -23.81 -2.77 -22.34
N SER A 303 -22.85 -1.85 -22.41
CA SER A 303 -22.30 -1.34 -23.67
C SER A 303 -21.21 -2.27 -24.17
N ALA A 304 -21.38 -2.81 -25.37
CA ALA A 304 -20.37 -3.64 -26.01
C ALA A 304 -19.18 -2.79 -26.49
N PHE A 305 -17.98 -3.36 -26.51
CA PHE A 305 -16.78 -2.69 -27.03
C PHE A 305 -15.81 -3.69 -27.66
N GLU A 306 -14.87 -3.19 -28.44
CA GLU A 306 -13.82 -3.95 -29.11
C GLU A 306 -12.46 -3.50 -28.63
N VAL A 307 -11.49 -4.41 -28.60
CA VAL A 307 -10.07 -4.07 -28.44
C VAL A 307 -9.43 -4.02 -29.82
N SER A 308 -9.15 -2.82 -30.31
CA SER A 308 -8.63 -2.61 -31.67
C SER A 308 -7.16 -2.99 -31.82
N ARG A 309 -6.35 -2.76 -30.78
CA ARG A 309 -4.93 -3.12 -30.72
C ARG A 309 -4.40 -2.99 -29.30
N ALA A 310 -3.25 -3.60 -29.03
CA ALA A 310 -2.49 -3.38 -27.80
C ALA A 310 -1.03 -3.02 -28.11
N VAL A 311 -0.45 -2.11 -27.33
CA VAL A 311 0.94 -1.67 -27.47
C VAL A 311 1.65 -1.61 -26.13
N VAL A 312 2.97 -1.70 -26.16
CA VAL A 312 3.82 -1.63 -24.97
C VAL A 312 4.65 -0.34 -24.99
N SER A 313 4.89 0.24 -23.83
CA SER A 313 5.70 1.46 -23.69
C SER A 313 7.19 1.24 -23.90
N ASP A 314 7.69 0.05 -23.57
CA ASP A 314 9.10 -0.32 -23.64
C ASP A 314 9.25 -1.80 -24.00
N ALA A 315 9.60 -2.07 -25.26
CA ALA A 315 9.75 -3.44 -25.78
C ALA A 315 10.94 -4.21 -25.19
N SER A 316 11.89 -3.51 -24.53
CA SER A 316 13.01 -4.17 -23.84
C SER A 316 12.60 -4.78 -22.50
N LYS A 317 11.54 -4.24 -21.87
CA LYS A 317 11.03 -4.67 -20.56
C LYS A 317 9.72 -5.43 -20.64
N LEU A 318 8.93 -5.21 -21.70
CA LEU A 318 7.59 -5.79 -21.82
C LEU A 318 7.32 -6.20 -23.28
N ARG A 319 6.89 -7.44 -23.47
CA ARG A 319 6.55 -7.98 -24.78
C ARG A 319 5.17 -8.63 -24.75
N ILE A 320 4.36 -8.36 -25.79
CA ILE A 320 3.11 -9.09 -26.01
C ILE A 320 3.45 -10.48 -26.56
N VAL A 321 3.04 -11.53 -25.85
CA VAL A 321 3.18 -12.93 -26.26
C VAL A 321 2.01 -13.33 -27.16
N SER A 322 0.79 -12.96 -26.77
CA SER A 322 -0.42 -13.19 -27.56
C SER A 322 -1.49 -12.15 -27.22
N ASN A 323 -2.23 -11.69 -28.22
CA ASN A 323 -3.37 -10.80 -28.04
C ASN A 323 -4.65 -11.47 -28.56
N GLN A 324 -5.38 -12.16 -27.68
CA GLN A 324 -6.65 -12.80 -28.05
C GLN A 324 -7.81 -11.79 -28.05
N CYS A 325 -7.62 -10.60 -27.50
CA CYS A 325 -8.63 -9.55 -27.48
C CYS A 325 -8.87 -8.91 -28.85
N GLU A 326 -7.82 -8.78 -29.66
CA GLU A 326 -7.94 -8.23 -31.02
C GLU A 326 -8.66 -9.20 -31.97
N SER A 327 -8.48 -10.51 -31.79
CA SER A 327 -9.19 -11.53 -32.57
C SER A 327 -10.58 -11.89 -32.01
N ALA A 328 -10.90 -11.50 -30.77
CA ALA A 328 -12.21 -11.75 -30.16
C ALA A 328 -13.35 -10.94 -30.79
N GLY A 329 -13.04 -9.84 -31.48
CA GLY A 329 -14.03 -8.91 -32.01
C GLY A 329 -14.77 -8.17 -30.89
N THR A 330 -16.08 -8.01 -31.03
CA THR A 330 -16.92 -7.28 -30.07
C THR A 330 -17.13 -8.08 -28.79
N LEU A 331 -16.75 -7.52 -27.64
CA LEU A 331 -17.03 -8.04 -26.31
C LEU A 331 -18.40 -7.54 -25.83
N TYR A 332 -19.39 -8.43 -25.84
CA TYR A 332 -20.69 -8.22 -25.21
C TYR A 332 -20.63 -8.45 -23.70
N SER A 333 -21.73 -8.13 -23.01
CA SER A 333 -21.84 -8.31 -21.56
C SER A 333 -21.51 -9.74 -21.13
N ASN A 334 -20.75 -9.85 -20.04
CA ASN A 334 -20.14 -11.04 -19.45
C ASN A 334 -19.14 -11.80 -20.33
N GLN A 335 -18.70 -11.24 -21.46
CA GLN A 335 -17.63 -11.82 -22.25
C GLN A 335 -16.25 -11.29 -21.83
N SER A 336 -15.23 -12.13 -22.05
CA SER A 336 -13.85 -11.84 -21.71
C SER A 336 -12.91 -12.19 -22.85
N CYS A 337 -11.75 -11.58 -22.86
CA CYS A 337 -10.61 -11.93 -23.70
C CYS A 337 -9.31 -11.77 -22.92
N ASN A 338 -8.22 -12.32 -23.45
CA ASN A 338 -6.92 -12.29 -22.78
C ASN A 338 -5.82 -11.65 -23.63
N ILE A 339 -4.94 -10.92 -22.96
CA ILE A 339 -3.64 -10.51 -23.51
C ILE A 339 -2.57 -11.14 -22.62
N THR A 340 -1.72 -11.97 -23.22
CA THR A 340 -0.59 -12.57 -22.52
C THR A 340 0.65 -11.73 -22.80
N VAL A 341 1.35 -11.33 -21.75
CA VAL A 341 2.58 -10.55 -21.84
C VAL A 341 3.72 -11.23 -21.10
N GLU A 342 4.94 -10.95 -21.51
CA GLU A 342 6.17 -11.34 -20.82
C GLU A 342 6.89 -10.07 -20.36
N VAL A 343 7.15 -9.98 -19.06
CA VAL A 343 7.86 -8.87 -18.42
C VAL A 343 9.29 -9.35 -18.12
N THR A 344 10.29 -8.56 -18.50
CA THR A 344 11.70 -8.82 -18.22
C THR A 344 12.24 -7.72 -17.32
N SER A 345 12.80 -8.09 -16.17
CA SER A 345 13.40 -7.15 -15.23
C SER A 345 14.79 -6.68 -15.67
N SER A 346 15.08 -5.40 -15.42
CA SER A 346 16.40 -4.78 -15.53
C SER A 346 16.83 -4.21 -14.17
N GLN A 347 18.10 -3.87 -14.00
CA GLN A 347 18.61 -3.35 -12.72
C GLN A 347 17.89 -2.06 -12.31
N GLY A 348 17.49 -1.97 -11.04
CA GLY A 348 16.77 -0.82 -10.49
C GLY A 348 15.27 -0.85 -10.80
N ALA A 349 14.63 0.33 -10.81
CA ALA A 349 13.19 0.44 -11.01
C ALA A 349 12.79 0.12 -12.46
N ASN A 350 11.84 -0.79 -12.61
CA ASN A 350 11.24 -1.18 -13.88
C ASN A 350 9.78 -0.76 -13.88
N ASN A 351 9.47 0.17 -14.78
CA ASN A 351 8.11 0.58 -15.07
C ASN A 351 7.88 0.34 -16.57
N ALA A 352 6.90 -0.49 -16.89
CA ALA A 352 6.45 -0.73 -18.26
C ALA A 352 4.92 -0.73 -18.31
N THR A 353 4.34 -0.24 -19.40
CA THR A 353 2.88 -0.16 -19.55
C THR A 353 2.45 -0.90 -20.81
N LEU A 354 1.41 -1.73 -20.67
CA LEU A 354 0.61 -2.19 -21.79
C LEU A 354 -0.60 -1.26 -21.92
N THR A 355 -0.87 -0.76 -23.12
CA THR A 355 -2.08 0.02 -23.42
C THR A 355 -2.89 -0.68 -24.51
N ALA A 356 -4.09 -1.13 -24.14
CA ALA A 356 -5.11 -1.63 -25.06
C ALA A 356 -6.03 -0.49 -25.50
N TYR A 357 -6.18 -0.28 -26.81
CA TYR A 357 -7.07 0.72 -27.39
C TYR A 357 -8.43 0.10 -27.63
N THR A 358 -9.49 0.74 -27.15
CA THR A 358 -10.85 0.20 -27.25
C THR A 358 -11.80 1.16 -27.96
N THR A 359 -12.91 0.62 -28.45
CA THR A 359 -14.01 1.40 -29.03
C THR A 359 -14.98 1.96 -27.97
N SER A 360 -14.76 1.67 -26.68
CA SER A 360 -15.57 2.20 -25.59
C SER A 360 -15.41 3.72 -25.49
N SER A 361 -16.53 4.44 -25.42
CA SER A 361 -16.54 5.88 -25.19
C SER A 361 -16.06 6.26 -23.78
N THR A 362 -16.27 5.41 -22.79
CA THR A 362 -15.81 5.64 -21.41
C THR A 362 -14.34 5.26 -21.24
N HIS A 363 -13.85 4.29 -22.00
CA HIS A 363 -12.50 3.77 -21.93
C HIS A 363 -11.84 3.63 -23.30
N PRO A 364 -11.50 4.74 -23.97
CA PRO A 364 -10.79 4.67 -25.26
C PRO A 364 -9.43 3.95 -25.14
N THR A 365 -8.87 3.92 -23.93
CA THR A 365 -7.68 3.13 -23.59
C THR A 365 -7.82 2.47 -22.22
N LEU A 366 -7.30 1.25 -22.11
CA LEU A 366 -7.09 0.52 -20.86
C LEU A 366 -5.58 0.29 -20.69
N SER A 367 -5.02 0.76 -19.58
CA SER A 367 -3.58 0.67 -19.33
C SER A 367 -3.27 -0.20 -18.13
N THR A 368 -2.40 -1.18 -18.31
CA THR A 368 -1.82 -2.01 -17.24
C THR A 368 -0.37 -1.63 -17.05
N LYS A 369 -0.02 -1.13 -15.87
CA LYS A 369 1.36 -0.81 -15.47
C LYS A 369 1.97 -1.99 -14.73
N PHE A 370 3.22 -2.29 -15.05
CA PHE A 370 4.03 -3.34 -14.46
C PHE A 370 5.17 -2.71 -13.69
N HIS A 371 5.29 -3.09 -12.43
CA HIS A 371 6.26 -2.55 -11.48
C HIS A 371 7.14 -3.65 -10.92
N SER A 372 8.45 -3.48 -11.00
CA SER A 372 9.41 -4.34 -10.30
C SER A 372 10.72 -3.62 -10.02
N TYR A 373 11.45 -4.04 -9.00
CA TYR A 373 12.80 -3.54 -8.73
C TYR A 373 13.82 -4.66 -8.93
N GLY A 374 14.66 -4.54 -9.96
CA GLY A 374 15.65 -5.56 -10.33
C GLY A 374 16.94 -5.46 -9.53
N LEU A 375 17.37 -6.58 -8.97
CA LEU A 375 18.55 -6.71 -8.12
C LEU A 375 19.63 -7.56 -8.80
N VAL A 376 20.88 -7.20 -8.58
CA VAL A 376 22.06 -7.90 -9.12
C VAL A 376 22.58 -8.93 -8.13
N SER A 377 23.37 -9.91 -8.57
CA SER A 377 23.87 -10.96 -7.67
C SER A 377 24.58 -10.35 -6.46
N ALA A 378 24.30 -10.89 -5.28
CA ALA A 378 24.94 -10.49 -4.05
C ALA A 378 26.43 -10.90 -4.04
N ASP A 379 27.20 -10.32 -3.11
CA ASP A 379 28.60 -10.69 -2.92
C ASP A 379 28.74 -12.19 -2.61
N SER A 380 29.87 -12.78 -3.02
CA SER A 380 30.16 -14.19 -2.81
C SER A 380 30.18 -14.61 -1.33
N GLN A 381 30.64 -13.72 -0.45
CA GLN A 381 30.65 -13.96 1.00
C GLN A 381 29.22 -13.97 1.54
N VAL A 382 28.40 -13.00 1.15
CA VAL A 382 26.97 -12.92 1.52
C VAL A 382 26.23 -14.18 1.05
N THR A 383 26.44 -14.57 -0.20
CA THR A 383 25.81 -15.77 -0.78
C THR A 383 26.22 -17.04 -0.02
N SER A 384 27.50 -17.13 0.37
CA SER A 384 28.01 -18.26 1.17
C SER A 384 27.40 -18.30 2.57
N THR A 385 27.27 -17.15 3.23
CA THR A 385 26.63 -17.01 4.55
C THR A 385 25.13 -17.33 4.52
N VAL A 386 24.43 -16.97 3.43
CA VAL A 386 23.00 -17.32 3.23
C VAL A 386 22.81 -18.84 3.18
N GLY A 387 23.68 -19.57 2.48
CA GLY A 387 23.83 -21.03 2.63
C GLY A 387 22.62 -21.91 2.24
N ILE A 388 21.58 -21.39 1.61
CA ILE A 388 20.39 -22.15 1.17
C ILE A 388 20.34 -22.35 -0.35
N SER A 389 19.53 -23.32 -0.80
CA SER A 389 19.30 -23.53 -2.23
C SER A 389 18.50 -22.37 -2.83
N GLY A 390 19.12 -21.59 -3.71
CA GLY A 390 18.56 -20.39 -4.33
C GLY A 390 19.69 -19.45 -4.75
N SER A 391 19.33 -18.28 -5.26
CA SER A 391 20.30 -17.23 -5.61
C SER A 391 20.05 -16.01 -4.74
N ALA A 392 21.12 -15.43 -4.19
CA ALA A 392 21.08 -14.20 -3.41
C ALA A 392 21.37 -12.98 -4.30
N TYR A 393 20.55 -11.94 -4.16
CA TYR A 393 20.65 -10.70 -4.92
C TYR A 393 20.60 -9.49 -3.99
N SER A 394 21.14 -8.37 -4.46
CA SER A 394 21.27 -7.14 -3.68
C SER A 394 21.18 -5.88 -4.56
N ASN A 395 21.00 -4.74 -3.91
CA ASN A 395 21.08 -3.42 -4.54
C ASN A 395 22.44 -2.74 -4.27
N ALA A 396 22.54 -1.45 -4.60
CA ALA A 396 23.76 -0.65 -4.45
C ALA A 396 24.19 -0.39 -2.99
N ASN A 397 23.30 -0.63 -2.02
CA ASN A 397 23.58 -0.57 -0.58
C ASN A 397 23.51 -1.99 -0.01
N PRO A 398 24.46 -2.88 -0.34
CA PRO A 398 24.27 -4.30 -0.13
C PRO A 398 24.26 -4.69 1.34
N TRP A 399 23.60 -5.80 1.65
CA TRP A 399 23.84 -6.48 2.92
C TRP A 399 25.28 -7.03 2.92
N GLU A 400 25.93 -6.99 4.07
CA GLU A 400 27.33 -7.34 4.24
C GLU A 400 27.51 -8.41 5.31
N VAL A 401 28.55 -9.23 5.18
CA VAL A 401 28.91 -10.20 6.24
C VAL A 401 29.53 -9.43 7.40
N SER A 402 28.97 -9.62 8.59
CA SER A 402 29.47 -9.09 9.86
C SER A 402 30.14 -10.20 10.69
N TYR A 403 30.46 -9.92 11.94
CA TYR A 403 31.03 -10.90 12.85
C TYR A 403 30.06 -12.06 13.10
N ASN A 404 30.59 -13.27 13.37
CA ASN A 404 29.83 -14.47 13.71
C ASN A 404 28.87 -14.98 12.62
N ASP A 405 29.22 -14.82 11.33
CA ASP A 405 28.41 -15.25 10.19
C ASP A 405 26.99 -14.60 10.17
N GLU A 406 26.87 -13.41 10.76
CA GLU A 406 25.66 -12.58 10.69
C GLU A 406 25.71 -11.70 9.43
N LEU A 407 24.57 -11.49 8.78
CA LEU A 407 24.41 -10.48 7.74
C LEU A 407 23.94 -9.17 8.37
N LYS A 408 24.52 -8.05 7.95
CA LYS A 408 24.15 -6.70 8.40
C LYS A 408 23.66 -5.89 7.21
N ALA A 409 22.59 -5.12 7.38
CA ALA A 409 22.18 -4.12 6.39
C ALA A 409 23.32 -3.11 6.15
N GLY A 410 23.63 -2.85 4.88
CA GLY A 410 24.69 -1.94 4.48
C GLY A 410 24.40 -0.49 4.86
N TYR A 411 25.43 0.36 4.73
CA TYR A 411 25.22 1.81 4.87
C TYR A 411 24.12 2.27 3.90
N THR A 412 23.07 2.86 4.45
CA THR A 412 21.89 3.27 3.69
C THR A 412 21.70 4.78 3.87
N PRO A 413 21.81 5.58 2.80
CA PRO A 413 21.47 7.01 2.86
C PRO A 413 19.98 7.22 3.17
N SER A 414 19.64 8.41 3.68
CA SER A 414 18.24 8.83 3.84
C SER A 414 17.49 8.76 2.49
N GLY A 415 16.26 8.24 2.53
CA GLY A 415 15.42 7.97 1.37
C GLY A 415 15.84 6.74 0.54
N GLN A 416 16.75 5.90 1.05
CA GLN A 416 17.23 4.71 0.35
C GLN A 416 16.97 3.43 1.15
N ARG A 417 17.27 2.29 0.49
CA ARG A 417 17.06 0.94 1.02
C ARG A 417 18.34 0.11 0.94
N SER A 418 18.49 -0.85 1.85
CA SER A 418 19.43 -1.97 1.74
C SER A 418 18.63 -3.26 1.61
N ILE A 419 18.85 -4.01 0.53
CA ILE A 419 17.96 -5.11 0.13
C ILE A 419 18.75 -6.40 -0.05
N LEU A 420 18.28 -7.48 0.59
CA LEU A 420 18.71 -8.85 0.33
C LEU A 420 17.52 -9.62 -0.23
N LEU A 421 17.65 -10.12 -1.45
CA LEU A 421 16.64 -10.97 -2.10
C LEU A 421 17.14 -12.41 -2.18
N LEU A 422 16.34 -13.33 -1.68
CA LEU A 422 16.47 -14.77 -1.86
C LEU A 422 15.49 -15.18 -2.95
N ASP A 423 16.03 -15.47 -4.13
CA ASP A 423 15.26 -15.68 -5.35
C ASP A 423 15.09 -17.17 -5.65
N GLY A 424 13.89 -17.56 -6.09
CA GLY A 424 13.66 -18.87 -6.68
C GLY A 424 13.57 -20.04 -5.69
N LEU A 425 13.20 -19.79 -4.45
CA LEU A 425 13.04 -20.82 -3.41
C LEU A 425 11.87 -21.75 -3.74
N LYS A 426 12.11 -23.07 -3.60
CA LYS A 426 11.07 -24.10 -3.80
C LYS A 426 9.99 -24.04 -2.70
N PRO A 427 8.80 -24.63 -2.92
CA PRO A 427 7.81 -24.80 -1.88
C PRO A 427 8.39 -25.47 -0.62
N GLY A 428 7.89 -25.10 0.55
CA GLY A 428 8.42 -25.55 1.83
C GLY A 428 8.29 -24.47 2.91
N LYS A 429 9.29 -24.37 3.80
CA LYS A 429 9.36 -23.35 4.84
C LYS A 429 10.65 -22.55 4.75
N ILE A 430 10.58 -21.27 5.05
CA ILE A 430 11.77 -20.44 5.29
C ILE A 430 11.74 -19.90 6.72
N SER A 431 12.90 -19.87 7.37
CA SER A 431 13.06 -19.23 8.67
C SER A 431 14.37 -18.47 8.75
N PHE A 432 14.39 -17.40 9.55
CA PHE A 432 15.60 -16.67 9.90
C PHE A 432 15.43 -15.97 11.24
N GLU A 433 16.53 -15.53 11.82
CA GLU A 433 16.55 -14.68 13.00
C GLU A 433 16.94 -13.27 12.60
N ALA A 434 16.20 -12.26 13.05
CA ALA A 434 16.58 -10.86 12.86
C ALA A 434 16.67 -10.12 14.19
N ARG A 435 17.59 -9.16 14.27
CA ARG A 435 17.73 -8.22 15.38
C ARG A 435 17.88 -6.83 14.81
N MET A 436 17.13 -5.87 15.33
CA MET A 436 17.10 -4.52 14.80
C MET A 436 17.30 -3.46 15.88
N TYR A 437 18.15 -2.50 15.56
CA TYR A 437 18.32 -1.27 16.32
C TYR A 437 17.75 -0.18 15.42
N ILE A 438 16.51 0.23 15.67
CA ILE A 438 15.83 1.27 14.89
C ILE A 438 15.21 2.21 15.92
N ASP A 439 15.83 3.37 16.10
CA ASP A 439 15.37 4.36 17.08
C ASP A 439 14.45 5.41 16.42
N ASP A 440 14.57 5.63 15.11
CA ASP A 440 13.70 6.53 14.34
C ASP A 440 12.52 5.76 13.74
N ARG A 441 11.30 6.17 14.10
CA ARG A 441 10.04 5.54 13.67
C ARG A 441 9.80 5.63 12.15
N ASN A 442 10.53 6.49 11.44
CA ASN A 442 10.46 6.59 9.98
C ASN A 442 11.29 5.50 9.30
N ASN A 443 12.28 4.95 9.98
CA ASN A 443 13.07 3.83 9.48
C ASN A 443 12.32 2.52 9.72
N SER A 444 12.53 1.53 8.86
CA SER A 444 11.83 0.25 9.00
C SER A 444 12.59 -0.93 8.43
N PHE A 445 12.34 -2.09 9.03
CA PHE A 445 12.70 -3.38 8.45
C PHE A 445 11.45 -4.06 7.93
N GLN A 446 11.42 -4.39 6.64
CA GLN A 446 10.28 -5.00 5.96
C GLN A 446 10.67 -6.34 5.34
N ILE A 447 9.74 -7.29 5.40
CA ILE A 447 9.89 -8.61 4.81
C ILE A 447 8.84 -8.75 3.71
N TYR A 448 9.28 -9.09 2.51
CA TYR A 448 8.39 -9.35 1.38
C TYR A 448 8.46 -10.80 0.96
N LEU A 449 7.30 -11.41 0.72
CA LEU A 449 7.16 -12.74 0.11
C LEU A 449 6.43 -12.58 -1.22
N ASN A 450 7.09 -12.92 -2.32
CA ASN A 450 6.55 -12.81 -3.68
C ASN A 450 6.03 -11.41 -4.03
N GLY A 451 6.67 -10.38 -3.48
CA GLY A 451 6.29 -8.98 -3.65
C GLY A 451 5.24 -8.48 -2.65
N LYS A 452 4.59 -9.36 -1.88
CA LYS A 452 3.66 -9.00 -0.81
C LYS A 452 4.43 -8.67 0.47
N SER A 453 4.20 -7.50 1.05
CA SER A 453 4.72 -7.17 2.38
C SER A 453 4.04 -8.04 3.45
N LEU A 454 4.84 -8.70 4.30
CA LEU A 454 4.36 -9.48 5.45
C LEU A 454 4.28 -8.65 6.73
N GLY A 455 4.71 -7.38 6.69
CA GLY A 455 4.72 -6.45 7.80
C GLY A 455 6.10 -5.86 8.11
N LYS A 456 6.12 -4.97 9.09
CA LYS A 456 7.33 -4.34 9.64
C LYS A 456 7.83 -5.12 10.86
N GLY A 457 9.14 -5.27 10.99
CA GLY A 457 9.79 -5.70 12.24
C GLY A 457 9.55 -4.69 13.38
N SER A 458 9.65 -5.13 14.63
CA SER A 458 9.34 -4.28 15.80
C SER A 458 10.48 -3.33 16.18
N GLU A 459 10.14 -2.13 16.63
CA GLU A 459 11.12 -1.10 17.02
C GLU A 459 11.98 -1.58 18.21
N PHE A 460 13.31 -1.42 18.09
CA PHE A 460 14.35 -1.75 19.07
C PHE A 460 14.24 -3.14 19.73
N GLU A 461 14.87 -4.15 19.13
CA GLU A 461 15.02 -5.49 19.70
C GLU A 461 16.46 -5.72 20.20
N LEU A 462 16.61 -6.00 21.50
CA LEU A 462 17.92 -6.38 22.08
C LEU A 462 18.33 -7.81 21.69
N ASP A 463 17.34 -8.68 21.52
CA ASP A 463 17.51 -10.09 21.19
C ASP A 463 17.11 -10.37 19.73
N PHE A 464 17.53 -11.53 19.22
CA PHE A 464 17.09 -11.98 17.91
C PHE A 464 15.67 -12.57 17.99
N TYR A 465 14.77 -12.06 17.16
CA TYR A 465 13.45 -12.64 16.95
C TYR A 465 13.44 -13.61 15.77
N LYS A 466 12.78 -14.77 15.94
CA LYS A 466 12.67 -15.78 14.87
C LYS A 466 11.46 -15.48 13.99
N TYR A 467 11.70 -15.35 12.70
CA TYR A 467 10.69 -15.28 11.65
C TYR A 467 10.60 -16.63 10.94
N GLU A 468 9.38 -17.09 10.63
CA GLU A 468 9.11 -18.32 9.90
C GLU A 468 7.88 -18.16 9.00
N PHE A 469 7.99 -18.57 7.74
CA PHE A 469 6.94 -18.43 6.74
C PHE A 469 6.84 -19.69 5.86
N ASP A 470 5.60 -20.02 5.47
CA ASP A 470 5.34 -21.05 4.47
C ASP A 470 5.54 -20.50 3.06
N LEU A 471 6.22 -21.28 2.24
CA LEU A 471 6.47 -21.03 0.82
C LEU A 471 5.54 -21.95 0.01
N THR A 472 4.50 -21.38 -0.58
CA THR A 472 3.42 -22.15 -1.23
C THR A 472 3.49 -22.12 -2.76
N ALA A 473 4.16 -21.11 -3.35
CA ALA A 473 4.30 -21.04 -4.80
C ALA A 473 5.33 -22.04 -5.30
N SER A 474 5.25 -22.40 -6.59
CA SER A 474 6.25 -23.27 -7.25
C SER A 474 7.66 -22.67 -7.26
N SER A 475 7.76 -21.35 -7.17
CA SER A 475 8.98 -20.56 -7.03
C SER A 475 8.65 -19.34 -6.18
N ASN A 476 9.42 -19.13 -5.11
CA ASN A 476 9.17 -18.08 -4.13
C ASN A 476 10.36 -17.14 -4.01
N ASP A 477 10.07 -15.86 -3.88
CA ASP A 477 11.05 -14.80 -3.72
C ASP A 477 10.85 -14.17 -2.33
N VAL A 478 11.90 -14.11 -1.52
CA VAL A 478 11.87 -13.52 -0.17
C VAL A 478 12.84 -12.36 -0.11
N ALA A 479 12.35 -11.14 0.12
CA ALA A 479 13.18 -9.95 0.24
C ALA A 479 13.19 -9.42 1.68
N LEU A 480 14.40 -9.18 2.20
CA LEU A 480 14.66 -8.53 3.47
C LEU A 480 15.13 -7.10 3.19
N VAL A 481 14.37 -6.12 3.64
CA VAL A 481 14.53 -4.72 3.23
C VAL A 481 14.68 -3.86 4.46
N TYR A 482 15.86 -3.27 4.63
CA TYR A 482 16.02 -2.14 5.53
C TYR A 482 15.79 -0.85 4.75
N GLU A 483 14.88 -0.01 5.23
CA GLU A 483 14.51 1.27 4.62
C GLU A 483 14.78 2.40 5.61
N ARG A 484 15.52 3.40 5.14
CA ARG A 484 15.87 4.57 5.94
C ARG A 484 15.18 5.81 5.40
N ASN A 485 14.22 6.33 6.15
CA ASN A 485 13.45 7.53 5.80
C ASN A 485 13.59 8.67 6.83
N ASP A 486 14.50 8.55 7.79
CA ASP A 486 14.84 9.67 8.68
C ASP A 486 15.47 10.85 7.92
N THR A 487 15.38 12.05 8.48
CA THR A 487 16.04 13.26 7.95
C THR A 487 17.39 13.54 8.63
N GLN A 488 17.86 12.62 9.47
CA GLN A 488 19.07 12.81 10.28
C GLN A 488 20.31 12.39 9.48
N PHE A 489 21.42 13.09 9.64
CA PHE A 489 22.66 12.74 8.92
C PHE A 489 23.30 11.45 9.45
N PHE A 490 23.13 11.14 10.73
CA PHE A 490 23.69 9.97 11.39
C PHE A 490 22.65 9.28 12.26
N THR A 491 22.41 8.01 11.99
CA THR A 491 21.70 7.11 12.90
C THR A 491 22.57 5.88 13.15
N SER A 492 22.47 5.30 14.34
CA SER A 492 23.03 3.97 14.63
C SER A 492 22.14 2.85 14.09
N ASP A 493 21.09 3.20 13.35
CA ASP A 493 20.03 2.29 12.97
C ASP A 493 20.56 1.23 12.01
N THR A 494 20.31 -0.03 12.35
CA THR A 494 20.78 -1.15 11.54
C THR A 494 20.01 -2.43 11.87
N VAL A 495 20.07 -3.37 10.93
CA VAL A 495 19.42 -4.67 11.04
C VAL A 495 20.45 -5.76 10.82
N TYR A 496 20.39 -6.78 11.67
CA TYR A 496 21.18 -7.99 11.59
C TYR A 496 20.26 -9.17 11.29
N VAL A 497 20.69 -10.08 10.42
CA VAL A 497 19.97 -11.31 10.08
C VAL A 497 20.94 -12.49 10.13
N ARG A 498 20.49 -13.61 10.68
CA ARG A 498 21.27 -14.86 10.73
C ARG A 498 20.37 -16.09 10.68
N ASN A 499 20.98 -17.28 10.70
CA ASN A 499 20.28 -18.56 10.75
C ASN A 499 19.22 -18.71 9.66
N ILE A 500 19.49 -18.20 8.45
CA ILE A 500 18.59 -18.34 7.30
C ILE A 500 18.56 -19.83 6.92
N LYS A 501 17.37 -20.41 6.92
CA LYS A 501 17.12 -21.83 6.62
C LYS A 501 15.94 -21.96 5.68
N HIS A 502 16.06 -22.85 4.70
CA HIS A 502 14.99 -23.23 3.80
C HIS A 502 14.82 -24.75 3.83
N GLU A 503 13.63 -25.21 4.20
CA GLU A 503 13.25 -26.61 4.25
C GLU A 503 12.27 -26.88 3.11
N SER A 504 12.76 -27.43 1.99
CA SER A 504 11.90 -27.74 0.84
C SER A 504 10.96 -28.91 1.15
N SER A 505 9.69 -28.80 0.80
CA SER A 505 8.78 -29.95 0.82
C SER A 505 9.18 -30.93 -0.29
N SER A 506 9.62 -32.13 0.06
CA SER A 506 9.87 -33.18 -0.92
C SER A 506 8.54 -33.78 -1.40
N ASN A 507 8.31 -33.80 -2.72
CA ASN A 507 7.24 -34.62 -3.30
C ASN A 507 7.59 -36.10 -3.09
N SER A 508 7.10 -36.68 -1.99
CA SER A 508 7.00 -38.14 -1.86
C SER A 508 5.75 -38.58 -2.60
N ASN A 509 5.92 -38.93 -3.89
CA ASN A 509 5.00 -39.85 -4.54
C ASN A 509 5.12 -41.22 -3.86
N SER A 510 4.24 -41.50 -2.91
CA SER A 510 3.80 -42.85 -2.62
C SER A 510 2.27 -42.85 -2.59
N GLU A 511 1.68 -43.30 -3.69
CA GLU A 511 0.31 -43.78 -3.69
C GLU A 511 0.19 -44.88 -2.63
N SER A 512 -0.54 -44.59 -1.55
CA SER A 512 -1.19 -45.63 -0.77
C SER A 512 -2.63 -45.18 -0.52
N SER A 513 -3.52 -45.98 -1.09
CA SER A 513 -4.97 -45.89 -0.94
C SER A 513 -5.36 -46.01 0.53
N GLY A 514 -6.03 -44.98 1.07
CA GLY A 514 -6.62 -45.02 2.40
C GLY A 514 -7.62 -43.89 2.60
N SER A 515 -8.91 -44.22 2.50
CA SER A 515 -10.02 -43.33 2.85
C SER A 515 -10.05 -43.10 4.37
N SER A 516 -10.07 -41.84 4.82
CA SER A 516 -10.84 -41.37 5.98
C SER A 516 -10.71 -39.85 6.15
N GLY A 517 -11.78 -39.20 6.64
CA GLY A 517 -11.98 -37.76 6.63
C GLY A 517 -10.96 -36.94 7.42
N GLY A 518 -10.59 -35.79 6.87
CA GLY A 518 -9.70 -34.82 7.50
C GLY A 518 -10.49 -33.70 8.18
N SER A 519 -10.50 -33.72 9.52
CA SER A 519 -10.69 -32.53 10.34
C SER A 519 -9.44 -31.65 10.25
N PHE A 520 -9.63 -30.35 9.98
CA PHE A 520 -8.57 -29.34 10.03
C PHE A 520 -8.14 -29.11 11.49
N PRO A 521 -6.84 -29.22 11.85
CA PRO A 521 -6.33 -28.59 13.06
C PRO A 521 -5.75 -27.22 12.71
N VAL A 522 -6.47 -26.18 13.11
CA VAL A 522 -6.00 -24.80 13.18
C VAL A 522 -5.04 -24.68 14.35
N TRP A 523 -3.77 -24.34 14.11
CA TRP A 523 -2.86 -23.80 15.12
C TRP A 523 -2.06 -22.66 14.51
N PHE A 524 -2.67 -21.47 14.47
CA PHE A 524 -1.95 -20.21 14.42
C PHE A 524 -1.62 -19.81 15.86
N LEU A 525 -0.34 -19.78 16.22
CA LEU A 525 0.15 -19.13 17.43
C LEU A 525 0.89 -17.86 17.02
N LEU A 526 0.13 -16.77 16.87
CA LEU A 526 0.67 -15.42 16.88
C LEU A 526 0.51 -14.87 18.30
N ALA A 527 1.57 -14.94 19.09
CA ALA A 527 1.63 -14.25 20.37
C ALA A 527 2.25 -12.87 20.16
N PHE A 528 1.42 -11.87 19.87
CA PHE A 528 1.76 -10.46 20.11
C PHE A 528 1.21 -10.08 21.48
N LEU A 529 2.09 -10.04 22.48
CA LEU A 529 1.80 -9.47 23.81
C LEU A 529 2.60 -8.17 23.96
N PRO A 530 1.97 -7.02 24.26
CA PRO A 530 2.70 -5.85 24.71
C PRO A 530 3.03 -6.03 26.20
N LEU A 531 4.30 -6.26 26.54
CA LEU A 531 4.77 -6.29 27.92
C LEU A 531 4.84 -4.85 28.46
N ALA A 532 3.85 -4.49 29.28
CA ALA A 532 3.89 -3.31 30.12
C ALA A 532 5.02 -3.46 31.16
N MET A 533 6.05 -2.61 31.08
CA MET A 533 7.12 -2.56 32.07
C MET A 533 6.61 -2.02 33.42
N LEU A 534 6.58 -2.91 34.42
CA LEU A 534 6.52 -2.54 35.84
C LEU A 534 7.89 -2.03 36.29
N ARG A 535 8.04 -0.71 36.41
CA ARG A 535 9.22 -0.09 37.04
C ARG A 535 9.05 -0.13 38.57
N ARG A 536 9.84 -0.96 39.27
CA ARG A 536 10.05 -0.82 40.72
C ARG A 536 11.12 0.24 40.96
N ARG A 537 10.70 1.29 41.69
CA ARG A 537 11.43 2.39 42.35
C ARG A 537 12.86 2.71 41.91
#